data_AF-A0A1V6NDE9-F1
#
_entry.id   AF-A0A1V6NDE9-F1
#
_cell.length_a   1.000
_cell.length_b   1.000
_cell.length_c   1.000
_cell.angle_alpha   90.00
_cell.angle_beta   90.00
_cell.angle_gamma   90.00
#
_symmetry.space_group_name_H-M   'P 1'
#
loop_
_entity.id
_entity.type
_entity.pdbx_description
1 polymer ?
#
loop_
_entity_poly.entity_id
_entity_poly.type
_entity_poly.pdbx_seq_one_letter_code
_entity_poly.pdbx_strand_id
1 'polypeptide(L)'
;MSELLGSQELKLVSDCHPSPQYHLCEPDPDMLTSVIENERTRRLVLQQLDKLETEFDDLTESHPMHDNDSDIPLRIDYLEKLSLILKEQVQLVEKSIKAQKERIENPEIYIAMGRLSDKSQPPDTKRASPELSGLRLLV
;
A
#
# COMPACT_ATOMS: atom_id res chain seq x y z
N MET A 1 -54.86 -52.86 24.52
CA MET A 1 -53.58 -52.16 24.77
C MET A 1 -52.57 -52.63 23.74
N SER A 2 -51.67 -51.72 23.33
CA SER A 2 -50.65 -51.77 22.25
C SER A 2 -51.22 -51.48 20.85
N GLU A 3 -51.26 -50.22 20.41
CA GLU A 3 -50.15 -49.40 19.84
C GLU A 3 -49.68 -49.95 18.48
N LEU A 4 -50.05 -49.35 17.34
CA LEU A 4 -49.56 -48.07 16.78
C LEU A 4 -48.15 -48.24 16.21
N LEU A 5 -48.05 -48.09 14.87
CA LEU A 5 -46.91 -47.74 14.02
C LEU A 5 -47.26 -48.25 12.61
N GLY A 6 -47.92 -47.48 11.74
CA GLY A 6 -47.65 -46.08 11.43
C GLY A 6 -46.63 -46.05 10.30
N SER A 7 -47.14 -45.90 9.07
CA SER A 7 -46.40 -45.81 7.82
C SER A 7 -45.14 -44.96 7.96
N GLN A 8 -43.96 -45.57 7.80
CA GLN A 8 -42.72 -44.84 7.72
C GLN A 8 -42.56 -44.30 6.28
N GLU A 9 -43.22 -43.18 6.00
CA GLU A 9 -42.85 -42.31 4.88
C GLU A 9 -41.42 -41.83 5.12
N LEU A 10 -40.51 -42.25 4.24
CA LEU A 10 -39.16 -41.73 4.11
C LEU A 10 -39.26 -40.23 3.78
N LYS A 11 -39.26 -39.38 4.81
CA LYS A 11 -39.03 -37.95 4.68
C LYS A 11 -37.60 -37.77 4.19
N LEU A 12 -37.46 -37.42 2.91
CA LEU A 12 -36.20 -36.96 2.34
C LEU A 12 -35.79 -35.72 3.15
N VAL A 13 -34.82 -35.88 4.06
CA VAL A 13 -34.20 -34.75 4.75
C VAL A 13 -33.39 -34.03 3.69
N SER A 14 -33.94 -32.93 3.19
CA SER A 14 -33.20 -31.99 2.37
C SER A 14 -32.14 -31.35 3.26
N ASP A 15 -30.90 -31.83 3.19
CA ASP A 15 -29.70 -31.23 3.81
C ASP A 15 -29.33 -29.90 3.14
N CYS A 16 -30.33 -29.04 2.89
CA CYS A 16 -30.09 -27.67 2.50
C CYS A 16 -29.76 -26.89 3.77
N HIS A 17 -28.48 -26.88 4.14
CA HIS A 17 -27.97 -25.84 5.02
C HIS A 17 -28.34 -24.48 4.40
N PRO A 18 -28.92 -23.54 5.17
CA PRO A 18 -29.11 -22.19 4.66
C PRO A 18 -27.74 -21.64 4.27
N SER A 19 -27.61 -21.18 3.03
CA SER A 19 -26.40 -20.48 2.57
C SER A 19 -26.03 -19.42 3.60
N PRO A 20 -24.75 -19.26 3.96
CA PRO A 20 -24.35 -18.24 4.91
C PRO A 20 -24.90 -16.91 4.43
N GLN A 21 -25.81 -16.31 5.21
CA GLN A 21 -26.24 -14.94 4.96
C GLN A 21 -25.07 -14.05 5.37
N TYR A 22 -24.14 -13.87 4.44
CA TYR A 22 -23.23 -12.75 4.52
C TYR A 22 -24.11 -11.51 4.43
N HIS A 23 -24.31 -10.83 5.55
CA HIS A 23 -24.73 -9.44 5.49
C HIS A 23 -23.60 -8.71 4.77
N LEU A 24 -23.77 -8.55 3.45
CA LEU A 24 -23.03 -7.59 2.66
C LEU A 24 -23.43 -6.23 3.21
N CYS A 25 -22.79 -5.82 4.31
CA CYS A 25 -22.72 -4.41 4.66
C CYS A 25 -22.02 -3.79 3.46
N GLU A 26 -22.79 -3.10 2.62
CA GLU A 26 -22.19 -2.30 1.56
C GLU A 26 -21.20 -1.35 2.23
N PRO A 27 -19.95 -1.29 1.73
CA PRO A 27 -18.96 -0.40 2.29
C PRO A 27 -19.49 1.03 2.21
N ASP A 28 -19.30 1.80 3.28
CA ASP A 28 -19.61 3.23 3.29
C ASP A 28 -18.93 3.89 2.06
N PRO A 29 -19.68 4.57 1.17
CA PRO A 29 -19.11 5.22 -0.01
C PRO A 29 -18.00 6.22 0.35
N ASP A 30 -18.02 6.80 1.55
CA ASP A 30 -16.98 7.68 2.05
C ASP A 30 -15.67 6.91 2.31
N MET A 31 -15.76 5.66 2.76
CA MET A 31 -14.62 4.79 3.02
C MET A 31 -13.91 4.37 1.71
N LEU A 32 -14.67 4.00 0.67
CA LEU A 32 -14.07 3.65 -0.62
C LEU A 32 -13.37 4.85 -1.26
N THR A 33 -13.96 6.05 -1.14
CA THR A 33 -13.35 7.30 -1.61
C THR A 33 -12.03 7.57 -0.89
N SER A 34 -12.02 7.48 0.45
CA SER A 34 -10.81 7.63 1.27
C SER A 34 -9.69 6.69 0.81
N VAL A 35 -10.00 5.41 0.61
CA VAL A 35 -9.02 4.40 0.19
C VAL A 35 -8.41 4.72 -1.18
N ILE A 36 -9.21 5.20 -2.12
CA ILE A 36 -8.74 5.61 -3.46
C ILE A 36 -7.81 6.83 -3.35
N GLU A 37 -8.19 7.83 -2.57
CA GLU A 37 -7.39 9.04 -2.35
C GLU A 37 -6.08 8.74 -1.62
N ASN A 38 -6.11 7.84 -0.65
CA ASN A 38 -4.95 7.36 0.08
C ASN A 38 -3.96 6.65 -0.85
N GLU A 39 -4.44 5.71 -1.68
CA GLU A 39 -3.60 5.00 -2.63
C GLU A 39 -2.99 5.95 -3.67
N ARG A 40 -3.77 6.94 -4.14
CA ARG A 40 -3.25 8.00 -5.01
C ARG A 40 -2.16 8.81 -4.32
N THR A 41 -2.37 9.19 -3.06
CA THR A 41 -1.39 9.92 -2.25
C THR A 41 -0.10 9.12 -2.10
N ARG A 42 -0.20 7.83 -1.77
CA ARG A 42 0.95 6.93 -1.65
C ARG A 42 1.77 6.87 -2.94
N ARG A 43 1.12 6.71 -4.10
CA ARG A 43 1.80 6.68 -5.40
C ARG A 43 2.50 8.00 -5.71
N LEU A 44 1.85 9.13 -5.43
CA LEU A 44 2.45 10.44 -5.63
C LEU A 44 3.67 10.62 -4.74
N VAL A 45 3.60 10.22 -3.47
CA VAL A 45 4.73 10.31 -2.55
C VAL A 45 5.91 9.46 -3.04
N LEU A 46 5.67 8.24 -3.52
CA LEU A 46 6.73 7.41 -4.10
C LEU A 46 7.40 8.08 -5.31
N GLN A 47 6.62 8.64 -6.24
CA GLN A 47 7.17 9.38 -7.38
C GLN A 47 8.00 10.60 -6.95
N GLN A 48 7.60 11.28 -5.87
CA GLN A 48 8.34 12.40 -5.32
C GLN A 48 9.62 11.94 -4.61
N LEU A 49 9.63 10.77 -3.98
CA LEU A 49 10.83 10.18 -3.40
C LEU A 49 11.86 9.82 -4.47
N ASP A 50 11.45 9.18 -5.57
CA ASP A 50 12.34 8.86 -6.70
C ASP A 50 12.98 10.14 -7.28
N LYS A 51 12.21 11.23 -7.35
CA LYS A 51 12.71 12.55 -7.77
C LYS A 51 13.75 13.10 -6.79
N LEU A 52 13.47 13.05 -5.49
CA LEU A 52 14.41 13.54 -4.47
C LEU A 52 15.68 12.69 -4.39
N GLU A 53 15.59 11.39 -4.64
CA GLU A 53 16.76 10.50 -4.77
C GLU A 53 17.65 10.95 -5.92
N THR A 54 17.06 11.20 -7.09
CA THR A 54 17.79 11.75 -8.25
C THR A 54 18.44 13.10 -7.94
N GLU A 55 17.70 14.03 -7.30
CA GLU A 55 18.23 15.35 -6.93
C GLU A 55 19.34 15.27 -5.88
N PHE A 56 19.28 14.27 -4.98
CA PHE A 56 20.33 14.03 -4.01
C PHE A 56 21.59 13.48 -4.68
N ASP A 57 21.44 12.50 -5.57
CA ASP A 57 22.55 11.95 -6.36
C ASP A 57 23.24 13.06 -7.16
N ASP A 58 22.48 13.87 -7.91
CA ASP A 58 22.98 15.02 -8.66
C ASP A 58 23.72 16.02 -7.76
N LEU A 59 23.22 16.26 -6.55
CA LEU A 59 23.87 17.15 -5.57
C LEU A 59 25.23 16.60 -5.14
N THR A 60 25.31 15.29 -4.85
CA THR A 60 26.56 14.65 -4.42
C THR A 60 27.60 14.57 -5.55
N GLU A 61 27.17 14.35 -6.80
CA GLU A 61 28.05 14.38 -7.96
C GLU A 61 28.59 15.79 -8.26
N SER A 62 27.74 16.81 -8.12
CA SER A 62 28.11 18.21 -8.39
C SER A 62 28.96 18.85 -7.30
N HIS A 63 28.92 18.32 -6.07
CA HIS A 63 29.68 18.83 -4.92
C HIS A 63 30.53 17.71 -4.33
N PRO A 64 31.57 17.24 -5.05
CA PRO A 64 32.45 16.21 -4.52
C PRO A 64 33.10 16.75 -3.24
N MET A 65 32.70 16.19 -2.10
CA MET A 65 33.29 16.43 -0.79
C MET A 65 34.70 15.84 -0.76
N HIS A 66 35.63 16.43 -1.50
CA HIS A 66 37.05 16.19 -1.31
C HIS A 66 37.48 16.95 -0.06
N ASP A 67 38.28 16.31 0.80
CA ASP A 67 38.78 16.78 2.12
C ASP A 67 39.62 18.08 2.08
N ASN A 68 39.57 18.85 0.99
CA ASN A 68 40.16 20.17 0.95
C ASN A 68 39.27 21.16 1.70
N ASP A 69 39.70 21.53 2.91
CA ASP A 69 39.11 22.60 3.73
C ASP A 69 39.13 24.00 3.08
N SER A 70 39.58 24.11 1.83
CA SER A 70 39.82 25.38 1.14
C SER A 70 38.60 26.00 0.47
N ASP A 71 37.46 25.30 0.35
CA ASP A 71 36.29 25.81 -0.38
C ASP A 71 35.02 25.92 0.49
N ILE A 72 35.11 26.77 1.51
CA ILE A 72 34.00 27.09 2.43
C ILE A 72 32.70 27.48 1.68
N PRO A 73 32.73 28.31 0.61
CA PRO A 73 31.51 28.65 -0.14
C PRO A 73 30.82 27.43 -0.75
N LEU A 74 31.58 26.49 -1.31
CA LEU A 74 31.04 25.25 -1.90
C LEU A 74 30.35 24.38 -0.84
N ARG A 75 30.92 24.30 0.37
CA ARG A 75 30.31 23.57 1.50
C ARG A 75 29.01 24.22 1.96
N ILE A 76 28.96 25.56 2.01
CA ILE A 76 27.74 26.29 2.38
C ILE A 76 26.64 26.01 1.35
N ASP A 77 26.93 26.14 0.05
CA ASP A 77 25.97 25.89 -1.02
C ASP A 77 25.43 24.44 -0.99
N TYR A 78 26.33 23.45 -0.78
CA TYR A 78 25.93 22.06 -0.60
C TYR A 78 24.97 21.87 0.59
N LEU A 79 25.31 22.44 1.76
CA LEU A 79 24.49 22.31 2.97
C LEU A 79 23.13 23.00 2.81
N GLU A 80 23.08 24.14 2.14
CA GLU A 80 21.82 24.84 1.84
C GLU A 80 20.92 23.99 0.95
N LYS A 81 21.45 23.44 -0.15
CA LYS A 81 20.70 22.55 -1.05
C LYS A 81 20.26 21.27 -0.35
N LEU A 82 21.15 20.65 0.41
CA LEU A 82 20.82 19.46 1.20
C LEU A 82 19.70 19.75 2.21
N SER A 83 19.71 20.93 2.86
CA SER A 83 18.67 21.30 3.81
C SER A 83 17.28 21.40 3.17
N LEU A 84 17.20 21.84 1.90
CA LEU A 84 15.96 21.90 1.15
C LEU A 84 15.44 20.50 0.84
N ILE A 85 16.31 19.61 0.33
CA ILE A 85 15.97 18.20 0.07
C ILE A 85 15.45 17.53 1.33
N LEU A 86 16.15 17.67 2.46
CA LEU A 86 15.74 17.08 3.74
C LEU A 86 14.39 17.62 4.22
N LYS A 87 14.13 18.92 4.04
CA LYS A 87 12.84 19.52 4.39
C LYS A 87 11.70 18.93 3.56
N GLU A 88 11.92 18.72 2.26
CA GLU A 88 10.95 18.07 1.39
C GLU A 88 10.72 16.60 1.79
N GLN A 89 11.79 15.85 2.08
CA GLN A 89 11.70 14.48 2.56
C GLN A 89 10.85 14.36 3.84
N VAL A 90 11.05 15.25 4.82
CA VAL A 90 10.24 15.25 6.06
C VAL A 90 8.76 15.39 5.75
N GLN A 91 8.38 16.30 4.84
CA GLN A 91 6.98 16.48 4.45
C GLN A 91 6.40 15.25 3.74
N LEU A 92 7.20 14.55 2.94
CA LEU A 92 6.78 13.31 2.29
C LEU A 92 6.61 12.16 3.30
N VAL A 93 7.49 12.08 4.30
CA VAL A 93 7.38 11.09 5.38
C VAL A 93 6.11 11.33 6.18
N GLU A 94 5.77 12.58 6.53
CA GLU A 94 4.52 12.90 7.23
C GLU A 94 3.29 12.46 6.43
N LYS A 95 3.26 12.72 5.11
CA LYS A 95 2.17 12.26 4.23
C LYS A 95 2.10 10.74 4.18
N SER A 96 3.25 10.07 4.12
CA SER A 96 3.34 8.60 4.10
C SER A 96 2.82 7.98 5.38
N ILE A 97 3.18 8.55 6.54
CA ILE A 97 2.70 8.11 7.85
C ILE A 97 1.18 8.21 7.92
N LYS A 98 0.61 9.35 7.50
CA LYS A 98 -0.84 9.52 7.45
C LYS A 98 -1.49 8.47 6.56
N ALA A 99 -0.94 8.24 5.37
CA ALA A 99 -1.47 7.25 4.44
C ALA A 99 -1.40 5.82 5.01
N GLN A 100 -0.29 5.48 5.66
CA GLN A 100 -0.09 4.18 6.28
C GLN A 100 -1.00 3.95 7.49
N LYS A 101 -1.30 4.99 8.27
CA LYS A 101 -2.20 4.88 9.41
C LYS A 101 -3.60 4.41 8.99
N GLU A 102 -4.17 5.02 7.95
CA GLU A 102 -5.48 4.62 7.42
C GLU A 102 -5.47 3.18 6.88
N ARG A 103 -4.35 2.74 6.29
CA ARG A 103 -4.16 1.35 5.83
C ARG A 103 -4.20 0.34 6.97
N ILE A 104 -3.55 0.68 8.09
CA ILE A 104 -3.56 -0.15 9.29
C ILE A 104 -4.97 -0.21 9.90
N GLU A 105 -5.74 0.87 9.79
CA GLU A 105 -7.12 0.93 10.27
C GLU A 105 -8.11 0.15 9.38
N ASN A 106 -7.78 -0.08 8.09
CA ASN A 106 -8.67 -0.72 7.11
C ASN A 106 -8.00 -1.86 6.30
N PRO A 107 -7.38 -2.86 6.95
CA PRO A 107 -6.49 -3.80 6.29
C PRO A 107 -7.17 -4.68 5.24
N GLU A 108 -8.43 -5.09 5.46
CA GLU A 108 -9.16 -5.99 4.55
C GLU A 108 -9.35 -5.40 3.16
N ILE A 109 -9.60 -4.08 3.09
CA ILE A 109 -9.83 -3.37 1.84
C ILE A 109 -8.52 -3.31 1.04
N TYR A 110 -7.41 -3.00 1.69
CA TYR A 110 -6.10 -2.94 1.03
C TYR A 110 -5.61 -4.34 0.60
N ILE A 111 -5.92 -5.40 1.37
CA ILE A 111 -5.67 -6.79 0.96
C ILE A 111 -6.50 -7.14 -0.28
N ALA A 112 -7.78 -6.80 -0.30
CA ALA A 112 -8.66 -7.04 -1.45
C ALA A 112 -8.17 -6.30 -2.69
N MET A 113 -7.77 -5.02 -2.56
CA MET A 113 -7.18 -4.25 -3.65
C MET A 113 -5.89 -4.88 -4.18
N GLY A 114 -5.01 -5.35 -3.30
CA GLY A 114 -3.78 -6.04 -3.70
C GLY A 114 -4.06 -7.26 -4.57
N ARG A 115 -5.03 -8.09 -4.17
CA ARG A 115 -5.47 -9.27 -4.94
C ARG A 115 -6.06 -8.91 -6.30
N LEU A 116 -6.76 -7.78 -6.41
CA LEU A 116 -7.30 -7.30 -7.69
C LEU A 116 -6.19 -6.79 -8.62
N SER A 117 -5.16 -6.15 -8.05
CA SER A 117 -4.00 -5.68 -8.80
C SER A 117 -3.14 -6.83 -9.34
N ASP A 118 -2.98 -7.93 -8.58
CA ASP A 118 -2.19 -9.08 -9.02
C ASP A 118 -2.90 -9.89 -10.13
N LYS A 119 -4.23 -9.89 -10.14
CA LYS A 119 -5.05 -10.61 -11.14
C LYS A 119 -5.19 -9.88 -12.47
N SER A 120 -4.88 -8.58 -12.52
CA SER A 120 -4.94 -7.77 -13.74
C SER A 120 -3.63 -7.78 -14.54
N GLN A 121 -2.58 -8.46 -14.07
CA GLN A 121 -1.38 -8.69 -14.85
C GLN A 121 -1.61 -9.77 -15.91
N PRO A 122 -1.47 -9.45 -17.22
CA PRO A 122 -1.50 -10.47 -18.26
C PRO A 122 -0.33 -11.47 -18.05
N PRO A 123 -0.50 -12.75 -18.44
CA PRO A 123 0.43 -13.83 -18.11
C PRO A 123 1.87 -13.67 -18.62
N ASP A 124 2.16 -12.67 -19.47
CA ASP A 124 3.45 -12.52 -20.15
C ASP A 124 4.38 -11.45 -19.58
N THR A 125 4.01 -10.70 -18.54
CA THR A 125 4.93 -9.73 -17.89
C THR A 125 5.63 -10.30 -16.66
N LYS A 126 6.23 -11.49 -16.79
CA LYS A 126 7.34 -11.91 -15.91
C LYS A 126 8.64 -11.25 -16.37
N ARG A 127 8.70 -9.92 -16.31
CA ARG A 127 10.00 -9.23 -16.36
C ARG A 127 10.44 -9.02 -14.92
N ALA A 128 11.49 -9.73 -14.55
CA ALA A 128 12.18 -9.54 -13.29
C ALA A 128 12.65 -8.09 -13.18
N SER A 129 11.95 -7.29 -12.38
CA SER A 129 12.60 -6.23 -11.60
C SER A 129 12.85 -6.83 -10.21
N PRO A 130 14.09 -7.16 -9.84
CA PRO A 130 14.44 -7.13 -8.42
C PRO A 130 14.28 -5.66 -7.97
N GLU A 131 14.15 -5.40 -6.67
CA GLU A 131 14.02 -4.05 -6.07
C GLU A 131 12.60 -3.53 -5.77
N LEU A 132 11.59 -4.38 -5.55
CA LEU A 132 10.41 -3.99 -4.74
C LEU A 132 9.96 -5.08 -3.76
N SER A 133 10.81 -6.10 -3.55
CA SER A 133 10.55 -7.18 -2.59
C SER A 133 10.60 -6.73 -1.13
N GLY A 134 11.12 -5.53 -0.84
CA GLY A 134 11.22 -5.00 0.53
C GLY A 134 9.94 -4.41 1.12
N LEU A 135 8.97 -3.99 0.29
CA LEU A 135 7.72 -3.36 0.77
C LEU A 135 6.51 -4.30 0.79
N ARG A 136 6.71 -5.58 0.43
CA ARG A 136 5.67 -6.62 0.53
C ARG A 136 5.50 -7.18 1.96
N LEU A 137 6.25 -6.68 2.94
CA LEU A 137 6.25 -7.17 4.32
C LEU A 137 5.73 -6.14 5.33
N LEU A 138 4.62 -5.48 5.01
CA LEU A 138 3.77 -4.82 6.01
C LEU A 138 2.31 -5.14 5.65
N VAL A 139 1.95 -6.41 5.84
CA VAL A 139 0.57 -6.86 6.04
C VAL A 139 0.34 -6.91 7.53
#